data_AF-A0AAF0VPE5-F1
#
_entry.id   AF-A0AAF0VPE5-F1
#
_cell.length_a   1.000
_cell.length_b   1.000
_cell.length_c   1.000
_cell.angle_alpha   90.00
_cell.angle_beta   90.00
_cell.angle_gamma   90.00
#
_symmetry.space_group_name_H-M   'P 1'
#
loop_
_entity.id
_entity.type
_entity.pdbx_description
1 polymer ?
#
loop_
_entity_poly.entity_id
_entity_poly.type
_entity_poly.pdbx_seq_one_letter_code
_entity_poly.pdbx_strand_id
1 'polypeptide(L)' 'MALRVNRIDHVVLNTGNVDAITETSPEGIGAHLRACGVAVTEGPVTKTDALGPMTSHYCRDPDGNLIEVASYSRPD' A
#
# COMPACT_ATOMS: atom_id res chain seq x y z
N MET A 1 -9.61 19.64 -4.21
CA MET A 1 -9.59 19.16 -5.61
C MET A 1 -8.55 18.05 -5.66
N ALA A 2 -8.98 16.78 -5.68
CA ALA A 2 -8.08 15.63 -5.65
C ALA A 2 -7.87 15.12 -7.09
N LEU A 3 -6.62 14.89 -7.46
CA LEU A 3 -6.28 14.27 -8.75
C LEU A 3 -6.50 12.76 -8.63
N ARG A 4 -7.45 12.20 -9.39
CA ARG A 4 -7.63 10.74 -9.47
C ARG A 4 -6.77 10.20 -10.60
N VAL A 5 -5.77 9.40 -10.26
CA VAL A 5 -4.88 8.75 -11.23
C VAL A 5 -5.32 7.29 -11.40
N ASN A 6 -5.73 6.90 -12.61
CA ASN A 6 -6.26 5.55 -12.88
C ASN A 6 -5.17 4.48 -13.00
N ARG A 7 -3.94 4.87 -13.37
CA ARG A 7 -2.80 3.97 -13.56
C ARG A 7 -1.52 4.77 -13.45
N ILE A 8 -0.54 4.24 -12.73
CA ILE A 8 0.83 4.74 -12.77
C ILE A 8 1.75 3.57 -13.13
N ASP A 9 2.45 3.68 -14.25
CA ASP A 9 3.36 2.63 -14.71
C ASP A 9 4.74 2.71 -14.03
N HIS A 10 5.16 3.90 -13.62
CA HIS A 10 6.45 4.12 -12.95
C HIS A 10 6.39 5.35 -12.06
N VAL A 11 6.66 5.18 -10.77
CA VAL A 11 6.90 6.28 -9.82
C VAL A 11 8.31 6.12 -9.29
N VAL A 12 9.13 7.18 -9.37
CA VAL A 12 10.42 7.22 -8.67
C VAL A 12 10.27 8.18 -7.49
N LEU A 13 10.25 7.64 -6.28
CA LEU A 13 10.23 8.39 -5.03
C LEU A 13 11.60 8.25 -4.37
N ASN A 14 12.40 9.31 -4.37
CA ASN A 14 13.69 9.32 -3.67
C ASN A 14 13.51 9.84 -2.24
N THR A 15 12.83 9.05 -1.41
CA THR A 15 12.52 9.32 0.00
C THR A 15 12.70 8.04 0.80
N GLY A 16 13.15 8.14 2.06
CA GLY A 16 13.48 6.98 2.88
C GLY A 16 12.29 6.08 3.23
N ASN A 17 11.05 6.61 3.17
CA ASN A 17 9.80 5.85 3.38
C ASN A 17 8.70 6.37 2.46
N VAL A 18 7.76 5.50 2.08
CA VAL A 18 6.61 5.81 1.22
C VAL A 18 5.33 5.18 1.77
N ASP A 19 4.29 6.01 1.93
CA ASP A 19 2.94 5.57 2.27
C ASP A 19 2.02 5.72 1.05
N ALA A 20 1.49 4.60 0.54
CA ALA A 20 0.60 4.56 -0.61
C ALA A 20 -0.80 4.07 -0.22
N ILE A 21 -1.82 4.90 -0.49
CA ILE A 21 -3.23 4.58 -0.18
C ILE A 21 -3.94 4.20 -1.48
N THR A 22 -4.65 3.07 -1.47
CA THR A 22 -5.36 2.53 -2.64
C THR A 22 -6.82 2.17 -2.34
N GLU A 23 -7.67 2.19 -3.38
CA GLU A 23 -9.06 1.72 -3.31
C GLU A 23 -9.17 0.18 -3.39
N THR A 24 -8.07 -0.53 -3.66
CA THR A 24 -8.05 -2.01 -3.68
C THR A 24 -8.33 -2.56 -2.28
N SER A 25 -9.14 -3.62 -2.21
CA SER A 25 -9.38 -4.37 -0.95
C SER A 25 -8.06 -4.82 -0.33
N PRO A 26 -7.94 -4.89 1.01
CA PRO A 26 -6.75 -5.41 1.68
C PRO A 26 -6.28 -6.78 1.16
N GLU A 27 -7.21 -7.71 0.92
CA GLU A 27 -6.93 -9.04 0.41
C GLU A 27 -6.33 -8.98 -1.01
N GLY A 28 -6.92 -8.11 -1.84
CA GLY A 28 -6.46 -7.83 -3.19
C GLY A 28 -5.05 -7.25 -3.25
N ILE A 29 -4.68 -6.37 -2.30
CA ILE A 29 -3.31 -5.85 -2.16
C ILE A 29 -2.35 -6.99 -1.90
N GLY A 30 -2.61 -7.80 -0.86
CA GLY A 30 -1.74 -8.92 -0.52
C GLY A 30 -1.63 -9.95 -1.66
N ALA A 31 -2.72 -10.24 -2.37
CA ALA A 31 -2.71 -11.14 -3.52
C ALA A 31 -1.85 -10.59 -4.66
N HIS A 32 -1.99 -9.29 -4.98
CA HIS A 32 -1.22 -8.65 -6.05
C HIS A 32 0.28 -8.62 -5.74
N LEU A 33 0.66 -8.20 -4.51
CA LEU A 33 2.06 -8.17 -4.09
C LEU A 33 2.73 -9.54 -4.23
N ARG A 34 2.06 -10.61 -3.77
CA ARG A 34 2.57 -11.98 -3.91
C ARG A 34 2.67 -12.42 -5.37
N ALA A 35 1.68 -12.08 -6.21
CA ALA A 35 1.71 -12.38 -7.64
C ALA A 35 2.89 -11.68 -8.35
N CYS A 36 3.29 -10.50 -7.87
CA CYS A 36 4.46 -9.76 -8.34
C CYS A 36 5.79 -10.25 -7.73
N GLY A 37 5.78 -11.29 -6.88
CA GLY A 37 6.98 -11.79 -6.19
C GLY A 37 7.48 -10.86 -5.08
N VAL A 38 6.67 -9.90 -4.63
CA VAL A 38 7.01 -8.99 -3.53
C VAL A 38 6.70 -9.67 -2.20
N ALA A 39 7.70 -9.79 -1.34
CA ALA A 39 7.52 -10.31 0.01
C ALA A 39 6.84 -9.27 0.91
N VAL A 40 5.70 -9.64 1.47
CA VAL A 40 5.04 -8.86 2.53
C VAL A 40 5.78 -9.13 3.84
N THR A 41 6.44 -8.11 4.39
CA THR A 41 7.21 -8.22 5.64
C THR A 41 6.33 -8.17 6.87
N GLU A 42 5.20 -7.47 6.79
CA GLU A 42 4.16 -7.39 7.81
C GLU A 42 2.83 -7.06 7.14
N GLY A 43 1.73 -7.63 7.62
CA GLY A 43 0.39 -7.37 7.09
C GLY A 43 -0.33 -8.58 6.50
N PRO A 44 -1.67 -8.52 6.35
CA PRO A 44 -2.52 -7.35 6.64
C PRO A 44 -2.59 -7.06 8.15
N VAL A 45 -2.40 -5.80 8.52
CA VAL A 45 -2.54 -5.31 9.91
C VAL A 45 -3.43 -4.07 9.94
N THR A 46 -4.29 -3.97 10.95
CA THR A 46 -5.11 -2.78 11.15
C THR A 46 -4.27 -1.66 11.77
N LYS A 47 -4.32 -0.48 11.16
CA LYS A 47 -3.69 0.76 11.63
C LYS A 47 -4.77 1.83 11.75
N THR A 48 -4.45 2.91 12.46
CA THR A 48 -5.30 4.09 12.53
C THR A 48 -4.52 5.26 11.94
N ASP A 49 -5.13 5.92 10.97
CA ASP A 49 -4.62 7.14 10.34
C ASP A 49 -5.68 8.26 10.48
N ALA A 50 -5.43 9.44 9.92
CA ALA A 50 -6.25 10.64 10.09
C ALA A 50 -7.72 10.47 9.68
N LEU A 51 -8.03 9.54 8.76
CA LEU A 51 -9.39 9.25 8.31
C LEU A 51 -10.04 8.07 9.06
N GLY A 52 -9.34 7.45 10.01
CA GLY A 52 -9.83 6.33 10.82
C GLY A 52 -9.06 5.03 10.59
N PRO A 53 -9.67 3.86 10.90
CA PRO A 53 -9.04 2.56 10.72
C PRO A 53 -8.77 2.27 9.25
N MET A 54 -7.57 1.76 8.95
CA MET A 54 -7.15 1.25 7.64
C MET A 54 -6.41 -0.07 7.80
N THR A 55 -6.26 -0.82 6.71
CA THR A 55 -5.47 -2.05 6.69
C THR A 55 -4.21 -1.85 5.85
N SER A 56 -3.06 -2.13 6.44
CA SER A 56 -1.76 -1.88 5.85
C SER A 56 -1.00 -3.17 5.56
N HIS A 57 -0.23 -3.15 4.47
CA HIS A 57 0.74 -4.15 4.09
C HIS A 57 2.11 -3.47 3.96
N TYR A 58 3.12 -4.10 4.52
CA TYR A 58 4.49 -3.61 4.47
C TYR A 58 5.34 -4.50 3.58
N CYS A 59 6.20 -3.90 2.78
CA CYS A 59 7.23 -4.61 2.02
C CYS A 59 8.51 -3.78 1.93
N ARG A 60 9.54 -4.35 1.33
CA ARG A 60 10.81 -3.68 1.05
C ARG A 60 11.02 -3.57 -0.45
N ASP A 61 11.49 -2.41 -0.89
CA ASP A 61 12.01 -2.26 -2.25
C ASP A 61 13.42 -2.88 -2.38
N PRO A 62 14.01 -2.92 -3.59
CA PRO A 62 15.35 -3.46 -3.80
C PRO A 62 16.47 -2.74 -3.01
N ASP A 63 16.27 -1.48 -2.66
CA ASP A 63 17.23 -0.67 -1.88
C ASP A 63 17.02 -0.86 -0.36
N GLY A 64 15.97 -1.59 0.04
CA GLY A 64 15.64 -1.87 1.43
C GLY A 64 14.79 -0.79 2.09
N ASN A 65 14.22 0.16 1.35
CA ASN A 65 13.29 1.14 1.90
C ASN A 65 11.99 0.45 2.32
N LEU A 66 11.39 0.94 3.41
CA LEU A 66 10.10 0.44 3.87
C LEU A 66 8.97 1.09 3.05
N ILE A 67 8.14 0.26 2.45
CA ILE A 67 6.94 0.69 1.75
C ILE A 67 5.73 0.23 2.54
N GLU A 68 4.80 1.15 2.80
CA GLU A 68 3.46 0.86 3.29
C GLU A 68 2.45 1.00 2.16
N VAL A 69 1.66 -0.06 1.94
CA VAL A 69 0.49 -0.05 1.05
C VAL A 69 -0.75 -0.25 1.91
N ALA A 70 -1.54 0.81 2.07
CA ALA A 70 -2.71 0.85 2.93
C ALA A 70 -4.01 0.99 2.13
N SER A 71 -5.09 0.48 2.71
CA SER A 71 -6.45 0.64 2.21
C SER A 71 -7.39 0.93 3.35
N TYR A 72 -8.19 2.00 3.22
CA TYR A 72 -9.32 2.22 4.10
C TYR A 72 -10.38 1.19 3.74
N SER A 73 -10.80 0.38 4.72
CA SER A 73 -11.89 -0.56 4.54
C SER A 73 -13.14 0.21 4.14
N ARG A 74 -13.50 0.15 2.86
CA ARG A 74 -14.80 0.62 2.40
C ARG A 74 -15.80 -0.48 2.77
N PRO A 75 -16.80 -0.20 3.62
CA PRO A 75 -17.85 -1.18 3.85
C PRO A 75 -18.54 -1.46 2.51
N ASP A 76 -18.64 -2.75 2.20
CA ASP A 76 -19.33 -3.33 1.05
C ASP A 76 -20.81 -2.92 0.99
#